data_AF-A0A7C1IAZ4-F1
#
_entry.id   AF-A0A7C1IAZ4-F1
#
_cell.length_a   1.000
_cell.length_b   1.000
_cell.length_c   1.000
_cell.angle_alpha   90.00
_cell.angle_beta   90.00
_cell.angle_gamma   90.00
#
_symmetry.space_group_name_H-M   'P 1'
#
loop_
_entity.id
_entity.type
_entity.pdbx_description
1 polymer ?
#
loop_
_entity_poly.entity_id
_entity_poly.type
_entity_poly.pdbx_seq_one_letter_code
_entity_poly.pdbx_strand_id
1 'polypeptide(L)'
;MTEPIRLPDLPPFSADSGMISLDRTSDGRFAVGRAGVRAVVATGDRKVEFVAYAEHTLALVTSALGYPAYYPVHPVAVERPVKA
;
A
#
# COMPACT_ATOMS: atom_id res chain seq x y z
N MET A 1 -19.02 3.99 -11.33
CA MET A 1 -17.82 3.21 -11.71
C MET A 1 -16.76 3.52 -10.68
N THR A 2 -16.32 2.54 -9.89
CA THR A 2 -15.34 2.75 -8.83
C THR A 2 -13.94 2.74 -9.44
N GLU A 3 -13.13 3.75 -9.14
CA GLU A 3 -11.79 3.91 -9.71
C GLU A 3 -10.82 2.85 -9.13
N PRO A 4 -9.96 2.23 -9.95
CA PRO A 4 -8.98 1.25 -9.45
C PRO A 4 -7.95 1.91 -8.55
N ILE A 5 -7.52 1.18 -7.52
CA ILE A 5 -6.47 1.63 -6.60
C ILE A 5 -5.13 1.55 -7.33
N ARG A 6 -4.42 2.67 -7.39
CA ARG A 6 -3.08 2.76 -7.98
C ARG A 6 -2.04 3.00 -6.91
N LEU A 7 -1.18 2.01 -6.72
CA LEU A 7 0.01 2.08 -5.88
C LEU A 7 1.21 1.97 -6.83
N PRO A 8 2.14 2.94 -6.86
CA PRO A 8 3.40 2.75 -7.56
C PRO A 8 4.08 1.45 -7.12
N ASP A 9 4.87 0.85 -8.02
CA ASP A 9 5.61 -0.40 -7.81
C ASP A 9 4.75 -1.68 -7.74
N LEU A 10 3.41 -1.55 -7.70
CA LEU A 10 2.46 -2.66 -7.70
C LEU A 10 1.51 -2.59 -8.92
N PRO A 11 0.99 -3.73 -9.39
CA PRO A 11 -0.11 -3.75 -10.35
C PRO A 11 -1.35 -3.03 -9.82
N PRO A 12 -2.21 -2.48 -10.69
CA PRO A 12 -3.46 -1.86 -10.27
C PRO A 12 -4.38 -2.87 -9.60
N PHE A 13 -5.04 -2.47 -8.52
CA PHE A 13 -6.04 -3.29 -7.83
C PHE A 13 -7.44 -2.85 -8.21
N SER A 14 -8.31 -3.82 -8.45
CA SER A 14 -9.73 -3.58 -8.64
C SER A 14 -10.41 -3.16 -7.33
N ALA A 15 -11.59 -2.57 -7.44
CA ALA A 15 -12.37 -2.12 -6.28
C ALA A 15 -12.86 -3.28 -5.38
N ASP A 16 -12.94 -4.50 -5.92
CA ASP A 16 -13.32 -5.73 -5.22
C ASP A 16 -12.11 -6.52 -4.68
N SER A 17 -10.90 -5.95 -4.74
CA SER A 17 -9.68 -6.59 -4.24
C SER A 17 -9.65 -6.85 -2.73
N GLY A 18 -10.61 -6.30 -1.98
CA GLY A 18 -10.67 -6.38 -0.52
C GLY A 18 -9.73 -5.39 0.20
N MET A 19 -9.04 -4.53 -0.56
CA MET A 19 -8.29 -3.42 -0.01
C MET A 19 -9.21 -2.33 0.55
N ILE A 20 -8.74 -1.66 1.60
CA ILE A 20 -9.52 -0.70 2.39
C ILE A 20 -8.85 0.66 2.32
N SER A 21 -9.49 1.65 1.69
CA SER A 21 -9.00 3.04 1.68
C SER A 21 -9.05 3.66 3.08
N LEU A 22 -7.99 4.36 3.47
CA LEU A 22 -7.86 5.06 4.74
C LEU A 22 -7.47 6.53 4.53
N ASP A 23 -7.86 7.41 5.44
CA ASP A 23 -7.44 8.82 5.41
C ASP A 23 -6.00 9.00 5.91
N ARG A 24 -5.50 8.08 6.74
CA ARG A 24 -4.18 8.11 7.37
C ARG A 24 -3.72 6.71 7.82
N THR A 25 -2.42 6.56 8.04
CA THR A 25 -1.86 5.34 8.63
C THR A 25 -2.27 5.16 10.08
N SER A 26 -2.33 3.93 10.58
CA SER A 26 -2.73 3.62 11.96
C SER A 26 -1.79 4.22 13.02
N ASP A 27 -0.52 4.40 12.69
CA ASP A 27 0.45 5.10 13.55
C ASP A 27 0.38 6.64 13.44
N GLY A 28 -0.49 7.16 12.56
CA GLY A 28 -0.75 8.58 12.35
C GLY A 28 0.35 9.36 11.62
N ARG A 29 1.41 8.70 11.14
CA ARG A 29 2.56 9.39 10.51
C ARG A 29 2.25 9.95 9.12
N PHE A 30 1.40 9.28 8.36
CA PHE A 30 1.08 9.67 6.99
C PHE A 30 -0.43 9.85 6.81
N ALA A 31 -0.82 10.87 6.06
CA ALA A 31 -2.22 11.18 5.77
C ALA A 31 -2.38 11.61 4.31
N VAL A 32 -3.48 11.20 3.68
CA VAL A 32 -3.78 11.53 2.28
C VAL A 32 -3.79 13.05 2.08
N GLY A 33 -3.16 13.53 1.01
CA GLY A 33 -3.05 14.95 0.69
C GLY A 33 -2.00 15.72 1.51
N ARG A 34 -1.22 15.04 2.36
CA ARG A 34 -0.14 15.65 3.15
C ARG A 34 1.22 15.12 2.69
N ALA A 35 2.24 15.99 2.67
CA ALA A 35 3.63 15.61 2.39
C ALA A 35 3.83 14.75 1.13
N GLY A 36 2.99 14.93 0.09
CA GLY A 36 3.07 14.17 -1.16
C GLY A 36 2.35 12.81 -1.16
N VAL A 37 1.71 12.42 -0.05
CA VAL A 37 0.91 11.19 0.03
C VAL A 37 -0.35 11.32 -0.82
N ARG A 38 -0.54 10.39 -1.77
CA ARG A 38 -1.67 10.34 -2.68
C ARG A 38 -2.77 9.39 -2.22
N ALA A 39 -2.40 8.28 -1.58
CA ALA A 39 -3.35 7.31 -1.04
C ALA A 39 -2.76 6.59 0.16
N VAL A 40 -3.62 6.20 1.10
CA VAL A 40 -3.32 5.24 2.15
C VAL A 40 -4.34 4.11 2.03
N VAL A 41 -3.87 2.86 1.97
CA VAL A 41 -4.72 1.70 1.72
C VAL A 41 -4.26 0.53 2.58
N ALA A 42 -5.16 -0.11 3.32
CA ALA A 42 -4.88 -1.32 4.09
C ALA A 42 -5.25 -2.59 3.33
N THR A 43 -4.53 -3.68 3.60
CA THR A 43 -4.97 -5.03 3.26
C THR A 43 -6.27 -5.37 4.00
N GLY A 44 -7.06 -6.31 3.47
CA GLY A 44 -8.33 -6.71 4.10
C GLY A 44 -8.19 -7.24 5.53
N ASP A 45 -7.05 -7.85 5.84
CA ASP A 45 -6.69 -8.32 7.19
C ASP A 45 -6.05 -7.23 8.08
N ARG A 46 -5.84 -6.02 7.54
CA ARG A 46 -5.26 -4.84 8.19
C ARG A 46 -3.84 -5.05 8.77
N LYS A 47 -3.11 -6.06 8.30
CA LYS A 47 -1.73 -6.29 8.72
C LYS A 47 -0.73 -5.38 8.02
N VAL A 48 -1.06 -4.92 6.81
CA VAL A 48 -0.20 -4.03 6.04
C VAL A 48 -1.00 -2.83 5.56
N GLU A 49 -0.41 -1.65 5.71
CA GLU A 49 -0.92 -0.41 5.11
C GLU A 49 0.09 0.09 4.08
N PHE A 50 -0.38 0.41 2.88
CA PHE A 50 0.41 1.01 1.82
C PHE A 50 0.23 2.52 1.82
N VAL A 51 1.34 3.24 1.72
CA VAL A 51 1.38 4.70 1.55
C VAL A 51 1.92 4.98 0.16
N ALA A 52 1.05 5.40 -0.75
CA ALA A 52 1.42 5.70 -2.12
C ALA A 52 1.81 7.18 -2.27
N TYR A 53 2.97 7.41 -2.87
CA TYR A 53 3.41 8.71 -3.35
C TYR A 53 3.22 8.80 -4.87
N ALA A 54 3.80 9.83 -5.48
CA ALA A 54 3.79 9.97 -6.93
C ALA A 54 4.57 8.87 -7.66
N GLU A 55 5.71 8.46 -7.09
CA GLU A 55 6.71 7.65 -7.78
C GLU A 55 7.06 6.35 -7.06
N HIS A 56 6.70 6.22 -5.78
CA HIS A 56 7.02 5.04 -4.98
C HIS A 56 5.92 4.73 -3.96
N THR A 57 5.96 3.52 -3.40
CA THR A 57 5.08 3.10 -2.31
C THR A 57 5.90 2.67 -1.08
N LEU A 58 5.42 3.01 0.12
CA LEU A 58 5.89 2.42 1.37
C LEU A 58 4.88 1.42 1.90
N ALA A 59 5.34 0.34 2.52
CA ALA A 59 4.53 -0.61 3.27
C ALA A 59 4.80 -0.44 4.77
N LEU A 60 3.77 -0.07 5.53
CA LEU A 60 3.73 -0.15 6.97
C LEU A 60 3.24 -1.55 7.37
N VAL A 61 4.12 -2.35 7.94
CA VAL A 61 3.75 -3.64 8.54
C VAL A 61 3.33 -3.39 9.98
N THR A 62 2.05 -3.61 10.28
CA THR A 62 1.53 -3.48 11.63
C THR A 62 2.01 -4.65 12.47
N SER A 63 2.36 -4.40 13.73
CA SER A 63 2.92 -5.40 14.63
C SER A 63 2.13 -5.42 15.93
N ALA A 64 1.58 -6.59 16.29
CA ALA A 64 0.90 -6.79 17.56
C ALA A 64 1.84 -6.64 18.77
N LEU A 65 3.16 -6.69 18.56
CA LEU A 65 4.17 -6.47 19.59
C LEU A 65 4.50 -4.98 19.81
N GLY A 66 3.85 -4.07 19.08
CA GLY A 66 4.05 -2.62 19.25
C GLY A 66 5.25 -2.04 18.51
N TYR A 67 5.88 -2.81 17.62
CA TYR A 67 7.03 -2.37 16.81
C TYR A 67 6.68 -2.40 15.32
N PRO A 68 5.86 -1.46 14.82
CA PRO A 68 5.56 -1.38 13.39
C PRO A 68 6.79 -0.86 12.62
N ALA A 69 6.91 -1.27 11.36
CA ALA A 69 8.05 -0.92 10.53
C ALA A 69 7.62 -0.53 9.11
N TYR A 70 8.36 0.41 8.52
CA TYR A 70 8.20 0.85 7.14
C TYR A 70 9.25 0.21 6.25
N TYR A 71 8.81 -0.33 5.13
CA TYR A 71 9.68 -0.85 4.07
C TYR A 71 9.34 -0.19 2.74
N PRO A 72 10.32 0.09 1.88
CA PRO A 72 10.04 0.44 0.49
C PRO A 72 9.39 -0.75 -0.22
N VAL A 73 8.37 -0.48 -1.02
CA VAL A 73 7.85 -1.47 -1.98
C VAL A 73 8.68 -1.33 -3.25
N HIS A 74 9.28 -2.44 -3.70
CA HIS A 74 10.07 -2.45 -4.92
C HIS A 74 9.20 -2.82 -6.13
N PRO A 75 9.49 -2.29 -7.33
CA PRO A 75 8.76 -2.62 -8.54
C PRO A 75 8.69 -4.13 -8.75
N VAL A 76 7.47 -4.65 -8.94
CA VAL A 76 7.27 -6.04 -9.36
C VAL A 76 7.82 -6.24 -10.77
N ALA A 77 8.67 -7.26 -10.93
CA ALA A 77 9.16 -7.73 -12.23
C ALA A 77 8.94 -9.24 -12.35
N VAL A 78 8.65 -9.70 -13.57
CA VAL A 78 8.51 -11.14 -13.87
C VAL A 78 9.84 -11.67 -14.39
N GLU A 79 10.49 -12.55 -13.63
CA GLU A 79 11.69 -13.27 -14.06
C GLU A 79 11.31 -14.63 -14.69
N ARG A 80 11.79 -14.89 -15.91
CA ARG A 80 11.47 -16.11 -16.69
C ARG A 80 12.59 -17.15 -16.60
N PRO A 81 12.29 -18.46 -16.65
CA PRO A 81 10.98 -19.04 -16.93
C PRO A 81 10.10 -19.16 -15.68
N VAL A 82 8.91 -18.57 -15.74
CA VAL A 82 7.88 -18.74 -14.72
C VAL A 82 7.27 -20.12 -14.91
N LYS A 83 7.38 -21.00 -13.92
CA LYS A 83 6.65 -22.27 -13.88
C LYS A 83 5.37 -22.05 -13.08
N ALA A 84 4.25 -22.54 -13.62
CA ALA A 84 2.96 -22.55 -12.95
C ALA A 84 2.93 -23.57 -11.81
#